data_AF-A0A920NK97-F1
#
_entry.id   AF-A0A920NK97-F1
#
_cell.length_a   1.000
_cell.length_b   1.000
_cell.length_c   1.000
_cell.angle_alpha   90.00
_cell.angle_beta   90.00
_cell.angle_gamma   90.00
#
_symmetry.space_group_name_H-M   'P 1'
#
loop_
_entity.id
_entity.type
_entity.pdbx_description
1 polymer ?
#
loop_
_entity_poly.entity_id
_entity_poly.type
_entity_poly.pdbx_seq_one_letter_code
_entity_poly.pdbx_strand_id
1 'polypeptide(L)'
;MIIIGLTGGIGTGKSTASRLLSNLGAVVLDADSLGHDTYKKGTELFRALVKTFGQEIVGKKGEIDRTKLADIVFANQNLLTRLNLMVHPQIKTHIEKAISRLDGKKKQAWLL
;
A
#
# COMPACT_ATOMS: atom_id res chain seq x y z
N MET A 1 17.90 -9.64 -8.19
CA MET A 1 17.81 -8.58 -7.16
C MET A 1 17.52 -9.24 -5.81
N ILE A 2 18.05 -8.75 -4.69
CA ILE A 2 17.67 -9.23 -3.35
C ILE A 2 16.46 -8.40 -2.88
N ILE A 3 15.41 -9.06 -2.41
CA ILE A 3 14.21 -8.42 -1.86
C ILE A 3 14.18 -8.66 -0.35
N ILE A 4 14.05 -7.59 0.43
CA ILE A 4 14.03 -7.64 1.90
C ILE A 4 12.70 -7.06 2.37
N GLY A 5 11.93 -7.82 3.14
CA GLY A 5 10.70 -7.35 3.77
C GLY A 5 10.98 -6.69 5.11
N LEU A 6 10.68 -5.40 5.24
CA LEU A 6 10.77 -4.68 6.51
C LEU A 6 9.40 -4.68 7.22
N THR A 7 9.30 -5.37 8.35
CA THR A 7 8.07 -5.51 9.14
C THR A 7 8.28 -5.05 10.59
N GLY A 8 7.20 -4.85 11.33
CA GLY A 8 7.19 -4.33 12.70
C GLY A 8 5.91 -3.56 13.05
N GLY A 9 5.59 -3.45 14.34
CA GLY A 9 4.40 -2.76 14.84
C GLY A 9 4.40 -1.24 14.62
N ILE A 10 3.30 -0.57 14.96
CA ILE A 10 3.21 0.90 14.91
C ILE A 10 4.24 1.48 15.88
N GLY A 11 4.97 2.52 15.46
CA GLY A 11 5.95 3.21 16.31
C GLY A 11 7.31 2.51 16.46
N THR A 12 7.54 1.34 15.85
CA THR A 12 8.81 0.59 16.01
C THR A 12 9.98 1.10 15.16
N GLY A 13 9.90 2.31 14.60
CA GLY A 13 11.00 2.92 13.84
C GLY A 13 11.24 2.38 12.43
N LYS A 14 10.31 1.62 11.84
CA LYS A 14 10.44 1.09 10.46
C LYS A 14 10.75 2.17 9.43
N SER A 15 10.09 3.32 9.51
CA SER A 15 10.32 4.45 8.60
C SER A 15 11.74 5.01 8.72
N THR A 16 12.34 4.93 9.92
CA THR A 16 13.74 5.30 10.13
C THR A 16 14.67 4.26 9.51
N ALA A 17 14.41 2.97 9.73
CA ALA A 17 15.21 1.89 9.14
C ALA A 17 15.14 1.88 7.61
N SER A 18 13.96 2.09 7.01
CA SER A 18 13.81 2.17 5.56
C SER A 18 14.57 3.37 4.97
N ARG A 19 14.55 4.53 5.65
CA ARG A 19 15.32 5.71 5.23
C ARG A 19 16.83 5.46 5.27
N LEU A 20 17.33 4.79 6.30
CA LEU A 20 18.74 4.43 6.39
C LEU A 20 19.15 3.47 5.26
N LEU A 21 18.34 2.46 4.97
CA LEU A 21 18.59 1.55 3.84
C LEU A 21 18.56 2.30 2.49
N SER A 22 17.65 3.26 2.34
CA SER A 22 17.58 4.08 1.14
C SER A 22 18.85 4.91 0.92
N ASN A 23 19.40 5.50 2.00
CA ASN A 23 20.66 6.24 1.95
C ASN A 23 21.86 5.36 1.54
N LEU A 24 21.78 4.05 1.80
CA LEU A 24 22.78 3.06 1.39
C LEU A 24 22.53 2.53 -0.04
N GLY A 25 21.59 3.11 -0.79
CA GLY A 25 21.30 2.76 -2.19
C GLY A 25 20.20 1.72 -2.38
N ALA A 26 19.48 1.33 -1.31
CA ALA A 26 18.31 0.47 -1.45
C ALA A 26 17.14 1.23 -2.08
N VAL A 27 16.40 0.55 -2.97
CA VAL A 27 15.10 1.05 -3.42
C VAL A 27 14.05 0.63 -2.41
N VAL A 28 13.41 1.61 -1.77
CA VAL A 28 12.35 1.37 -0.78
C VAL A 28 11.00 1.37 -1.48
N LEU A 29 10.27 0.26 -1.34
CA LEU A 29 8.86 0.17 -1.72
C LEU A 29 8.01 0.16 -0.44
N ASP A 30 7.27 1.23 -0.20
CA ASP A 30 6.37 1.36 0.95
C ASP A 30 5.00 0.74 0.60
N ALA A 31 4.66 -0.36 1.26
CA ALA A 31 3.40 -1.08 1.04
C ALA A 31 2.17 -0.25 1.46
N ASP A 32 2.27 0.57 2.50
CA ASP A 32 1.17 1.42 2.96
C ASP A 32 0.92 2.54 1.95
N SER A 33 1.99 3.19 1.48
CA SER A 33 1.89 4.20 0.43
C SER A 33 1.36 3.63 -0.89
N LEU A 34 1.80 2.44 -1.28
CA LEU A 34 1.30 1.76 -2.49
C LEU A 34 -0.17 1.35 -2.32
N GLY A 35 -0.55 0.89 -1.12
CA GLY A 35 -1.93 0.57 -0.77
C GLY A 35 -2.85 1.77 -0.95
N HIS A 36 -2.42 2.97 -0.55
CA HIS A 36 -3.20 4.20 -0.72
C HIS A 36 -3.59 4.49 -2.17
N ASP A 37 -2.70 4.21 -3.13
CA ASP A 37 -2.98 4.44 -4.55
C ASP A 37 -4.01 3.45 -5.11
N THR A 38 -4.13 2.25 -4.51
CA THR A 38 -5.01 1.19 -5.02
C THR A 38 -6.49 1.52 -4.91
N TYR A 39 -6.90 2.36 -3.95
CA TYR A 39 -8.29 2.75 -3.73
C TYR A 39 -8.58 4.23 -4.02
N LYS A 40 -7.81 4.84 -4.92
CA LYS A 40 -8.15 6.17 -5.45
C LYS A 40 -9.55 6.20 -6.08
N LYS A 41 -10.18 7.38 -6.07
CA LYS A 41 -11.51 7.57 -6.67
C LYS A 41 -11.54 7.02 -8.10
N GLY A 42 -12.54 6.20 -8.39
CA GLY A 42 -12.75 5.60 -9.72
C GLY A 42 -12.13 4.21 -9.90
N THR A 43 -11.27 3.75 -9.00
CA THR A 43 -10.77 2.36 -9.05
C THR A 43 -11.87 1.36 -8.69
N GLU A 44 -11.68 0.11 -9.10
CA GLU A 44 -12.56 -0.98 -8.72
C GLU A 44 -12.55 -1.23 -7.21
N LEU A 45 -11.36 -1.17 -6.60
CA LEU A 45 -11.21 -1.30 -5.16
C LEU A 45 -11.95 -0.18 -4.41
N PHE A 46 -11.91 1.06 -4.89
CA PHE A 46 -12.72 2.14 -4.31
C PHE A 46 -14.21 1.78 -4.27
N ARG A 47 -14.77 1.30 -5.39
CA ARG A 47 -16.19 0.87 -5.44
C ARG A 47 -16.47 -0.29 -4.48
N ALA A 48 -15.57 -1.26 -4.40
CA ALA A 48 -15.70 -2.41 -3.51
C ALA A 48 -15.65 -2.02 -2.03
N LEU A 49 -14.78 -1.07 -1.66
CA LEU A 49 -14.69 -0.53 -0.31
C LEU A 49 -15.96 0.24 0.06
N VAL A 50 -16.44 1.15 -0.79
CA VAL A 50 -17.68 1.90 -0.56
C VAL A 50 -18.88 0.98 -0.46
N LYS A 51 -18.95 -0.08 -1.27
CA LYS A 51 -20.01 -1.09 -1.17
C LYS A 51 -19.95 -1.88 0.15
N THR A 52 -18.76 -2.09 0.70
CA THR A 52 -18.57 -2.93 1.90
C THR A 52 -18.70 -2.16 3.21
N PHE A 53 -18.10 -0.97 3.27
CA PHE A 53 -18.01 -0.14 4.48
C PHE A 53 -18.92 1.09 4.42
N GLY A 54 -19.74 1.22 3.37
CA GLY A 54 -20.74 2.26 3.21
C GLY A 54 -20.21 3.57 2.64
N GLN A 55 -21.11 4.52 2.42
CA GLN A 55 -20.80 5.84 1.83
C GLN A 55 -20.14 6.78 2.84
N GLU A 56 -20.24 6.48 4.14
CA GLU A 56 -19.66 7.23 5.25
C GLU A 56 -18.14 7.36 5.17
N ILE A 57 -17.46 6.36 4.57
CA ILE A 57 -16.01 6.37 4.36
C ILE A 57 -15.58 7.35 3.27
N VAL A 58 -16.51 7.96 2.53
CA VAL A 58 -16.19 8.91 1.45
C VAL A 58 -16.22 10.32 2.01
N GLY A 59 -15.08 11.00 1.95
CA GLY A 59 -14.93 12.38 2.37
C GLY A 59 -15.57 13.36 1.38
N LYS A 60 -15.60 14.66 1.75
CA LYS A 60 -16.20 15.73 0.94
C LYS A 60 -15.59 15.87 -0.47
N LYS A 61 -14.35 15.43 -0.66
CA LYS A 61 -13.65 15.44 -1.96
C LYS A 61 -14.00 14.24 -2.85
N GLY A 62 -14.85 13.32 -2.38
CA GLY A 62 -15.20 12.09 -3.10
C GLY A 62 -14.11 11.02 -3.06
N GLU A 63 -13.16 11.13 -2.14
CA GLU A 63 -12.08 10.17 -1.88
C GLU A 63 -12.35 9.43 -0.57
N ILE A 64 -11.68 8.29 -0.37
CA ILE A 64 -11.75 7.57 0.92
C ILE A 64 -11.14 8.44 2.03
N ASP A 65 -11.95 8.75 3.03
CA ASP A 65 -11.54 9.33 4.30
C ASP A 65 -10.91 8.24 5.16
N ARG A 66 -9.59 8.27 5.25
CA ARG A 66 -8.80 7.24 5.93
C ARG A 66 -9.05 7.21 7.43
N THR A 67 -9.31 8.37 8.04
CA THR A 67 -9.60 8.44 9.47
C THR A 67 -10.90 7.71 9.75
N LYS A 68 -11.94 7.97 8.97
CA LYS A 68 -13.22 7.26 9.12
C LYS A 68 -13.11 5.77 8.82
N LEU A 69 -12.40 5.39 7.76
CA LEU A 69 -12.19 3.97 7.44
C LEU A 69 -11.43 3.27 8.58
N ALA A 70 -10.38 3.92 9.12
CA ALA A 70 -9.62 3.44 10.26
C ALA A 70 -10.52 3.25 11.49
N ASP A 71 -11.34 4.24 11.84
CA ASP A 71 -12.27 4.16 12.98
C ASP A 71 -13.20 2.95 12.88
N ILE A 72 -13.74 2.69 11.68
CA ILE A 72 -14.62 1.54 11.42
C ILE A 72 -13.87 0.22 11.52
N VAL A 73 -12.71 0.10 10.87
CA VAL A 73 -12.01 -1.19 10.78
C VAL A 73 -11.27 -1.54 12.06
N PHE A 74 -10.74 -0.56 12.79
CA PHE A 74 -10.07 -0.81 14.07
C PHE A 74 -11.05 -1.04 15.22
N ALA A 75 -12.31 -0.60 15.10
CA ALA A 75 -13.37 -0.97 16.04
C ALA A 75 -13.82 -2.44 15.91
N ASN A 76 -13.53 -3.12 14.78
CA ASN A 76 -13.98 -4.49 14.54
C ASN A 76 -12.96 -5.33 13.77
N GLN A 77 -12.38 -6.32 14.44
CA GLN A 77 -11.36 -7.21 13.89
C GLN A 77 -11.80 -7.93 12.58
N ASN A 78 -13.09 -8.26 12.45
CA ASN A 78 -13.61 -8.87 11.22
C ASN A 78 -13.64 -7.88 10.05
N LEU A 79 -13.94 -6.61 10.31
CA LEU A 79 -13.89 -5.54 9.31
C LEU A 79 -12.44 -5.25 8.90
N LEU A 80 -11.49 -5.23 9.84
CA LEU A 80 -10.06 -5.12 9.53
C LEU A 80 -9.59 -6.27 8.65
N THR A 81 -9.97 -7.50 8.99
CA THR A 81 -9.62 -8.69 8.20
C THR A 81 -10.20 -8.58 6.79
N ARG A 82 -11.45 -8.15 6.67
CA ARG A 82 -12.12 -7.95 5.39
C ARG A 82 -11.48 -6.85 4.55
N LEU A 83 -11.05 -5.75 5.15
CA LEU A 83 -10.27 -4.70 4.49
C LEU A 83 -8.96 -5.27 3.95
N ASN A 84 -8.20 -5.96 4.80
CA ASN A 84 -6.91 -6.53 4.43
C ASN A 84 -7.05 -7.55 3.27
N LEU A 85 -8.09 -8.39 3.28
CA LEU A 85 -8.35 -9.33 2.18
C LEU A 85 -8.63 -8.64 0.84
N MET A 86 -9.27 -7.48 0.85
CA MET A 86 -9.51 -6.70 -0.37
C MET A 86 -8.26 -5.95 -0.85
N VAL A 87 -7.47 -5.40 0.09
CA VAL A 87 -6.35 -4.51 -0.21
C VAL A 87 -5.05 -5.28 -0.53
N HIS A 88 -4.75 -6.34 0.21
CA HIS A 88 -3.47 -7.07 0.10
C HIS A 88 -3.19 -7.62 -1.31
N PRO A 89 -4.16 -8.22 -2.04
CA PRO A 89 -3.92 -8.67 -3.42
C PRO A 89 -3.53 -7.52 -4.34
N GLN A 90 -4.15 -6.35 -4.17
CA GLN A 90 -3.87 -5.16 -4.97
C GLN A 90 -2.47 -4.61 -4.67
N ILE A 91 -2.08 -4.54 -3.39
CA ILE A 91 -0.73 -4.16 -2.98
C ILE A 91 0.30 -5.10 -3.61
N LYS A 92 0.08 -6.42 -3.51
CA LYS A 92 0.99 -7.42 -4.08
C LYS A 92 1.22 -7.20 -5.57
N THR A 93 0.15 -7.03 -6.36
CA THR A 93 0.27 -6.76 -7.80
C THR A 93 1.03 -5.46 -8.09
N HIS A 94 0.86 -4.41 -7.27
CA HIS A 94 1.60 -3.16 -7.45
C HIS A 94 3.09 -3.31 -7.12
N ILE A 95 3.42 -4.04 -6.05
CA ILE A 95 4.80 -4.37 -5.69
C ILE A 95 5.48 -5.19 -6.79
N GLU A 96 4.82 -6.24 -7.31
CA GLU A 96 5.34 -7.06 -8.40
C GLU A 96 5.61 -6.23 -9.66
N LYS A 97 4.69 -5.33 -10.03
CA LYS A 97 4.89 -4.38 -11.15
C LYS A 97 6.06 -3.43 -10.90
N ALA A 98 6.21 -2.93 -9.67
CA ALA A 98 7.32 -2.05 -9.31
C ALA A 98 8.67 -2.77 -9.40
N ILE A 99 8.76 -3.99 -8.87
CA ILE A 99 9.94 -4.86 -8.95
C ILE A 99 10.30 -5.13 -10.42
N SER A 100 9.32 -5.53 -11.24
CA SER A 100 9.54 -5.82 -12.66
C SER A 100 10.09 -4.61 -13.43
N ARG A 101 9.60 -3.40 -13.15
CA ARG A 101 10.14 -2.16 -13.75
C ARG A 101 11.59 -1.89 -13.35
N LEU A 102 11.97 -2.19 -12.11
CA LEU A 102 13.34 -2.01 -11.62
C LEU A 102 14.31 -3.02 -12.24
N ASP A 103 13.88 -4.28 -12.39
CA ASP A 103 14.68 -5.31 -13.08
C ASP A 103 14.81 -5.04 -14.58
N GLY A 104 13.76 -4.53 -15.23
CA GLY A 104 13.80 -4.11 -16.64
C GLY A 104 14.76 -2.94 -16.90
N LYS A 105 14.78 -1.95 -15.99
CA LYS A 105 15.76 -0.84 -16.05
C LYS A 105 17.18 -1.30 -15.84
N LYS A 106 17.43 -2.29 -14.96
CA LYS A 106 18.76 -2.89 -14.83
C LYS A 106 19.22 -3.50 -16.15
N LYS A 107 18.40 -4.30 -16.85
CA LYS A 107 18.81 -4.89 -18.14
C LYS A 107 19.15 -3.86 -19.22
N GLN A 108 18.44 -2.72 -19.27
CA GLN A 108 18.78 -1.64 -20.22
C GLN A 108 20.05 -0.87 -19.84
N ALA A 109 20.39 -0.78 -18.55
CA ALA A 109 21.59 -0.07 -18.08
C ALA A 109 22.92 -0.82 -18.33
N TRP A 110 22.89 -2.14 -18.60
CA TRP A 110 24.07 -2.94 -18.96
C TRP A 110 24.28 -3.10 -20.48
N LEU A 111 23.42 -2.48 -21.30
CA LEU A 111 23.45 -2.56 -22.77
C LEU A 111 24.01 -1.29 -23.45
N LEU A 112 24.71 -0.45 -22.68
CA LEU A 112 25.54 0.66 -23.17
C LEU A 112 27.00 0.38 -22.81
#